data_AF-A0A6M2ECN7-F1
#
_entry.id   AF-A0A6M2ECN7-F1
#
_cell.length_a   1.000
_cell.length_b   1.000
_cell.length_c   1.000
_cell.angle_alpha   90.00
_cell.angle_beta   90.00
_cell.angle_gamma   90.00
#
_symmetry.space_group_name_H-M   'P 1'
#
loop_
_entity.id
_entity.type
_entity.pdbx_description
1 polymer ?
#
loop_
_entity_poly.entity_id
_entity_poly.type
_entity_poly.pdbx_seq_one_letter_code
_entity_poly.pdbx_strand_id
1 'polypeptide(L)'
;MKSLRTMTQRMILTQEEMEEVVLKRCWLARYWGLAVQHGICADVAVSKHEHWSALAPLPFEVVISAGQKAKEELDRGGGDSDRSKVVRDLSDLTGEGNIESMLSVEMGLRELASLKVEDAVVLALAQHRRPNMVRQSFSDSRPPGDPKFTEATELSKAEAEDVHFKEAWLTYYWRRALVHGVEEDIAEDRLQFWIGRSGQSPTSHDVVDVERGVSELRKLSIEQQLWEASRREIDHSSLAPGANHKHTDSELSS
;
A
#
# COMPACT_ATOMS: atom_id res chain seq x y z
N MET A 1 17.06 -18.66 28.28
CA MET A 1 17.51 -18.63 26.87
C MET A 1 16.35 -18.55 25.86
N LYS A 2 15.27 -19.35 25.97
CA LYS A 2 14.10 -19.24 25.07
C LYS A 2 13.46 -17.84 25.07
N SER A 3 13.24 -17.26 26.25
CA SER A 3 12.66 -15.90 26.40
C SER A 3 13.50 -14.78 25.76
N LEU A 4 14.84 -14.84 25.83
CA LEU A 4 15.72 -13.86 25.16
C LEU A 4 15.68 -13.99 23.64
N ARG A 5 15.64 -15.22 23.09
CA ARG A 5 15.47 -15.44 21.64
C ARG A 5 14.14 -14.91 21.14
N THR A 6 13.04 -15.15 21.86
CA THR A 6 11.71 -14.59 21.53
C THR A 6 11.72 -13.07 21.58
N MET A 7 12.43 -12.47 22.55
CA MET A 7 12.53 -11.01 22.68
C MET A 7 13.34 -10.37 21.54
N THR A 8 14.45 -10.98 21.13
CA THR A 8 15.24 -10.51 19.96
C THR A 8 14.49 -10.72 18.64
N GLN A 9 13.72 -11.81 18.52
CA GLN A 9 12.94 -12.11 17.31
C GLN A 9 11.75 -11.15 17.12
N ARG A 10 11.22 -10.56 18.20
CA ARG A 10 10.21 -9.48 18.15
C ARG A 10 10.78 -8.14 17.67
N MET A 11 12.10 -7.96 17.73
CA MET A 11 12.76 -6.74 17.26
C MET A 11 13.12 -6.79 15.78
N ILE A 12 13.02 -7.97 15.15
CA ILE A 12 13.30 -8.20 13.73
C ILE A 12 11.97 -8.26 12.98
N LEU A 13 11.90 -7.52 11.89
CA LEU A 13 10.73 -7.53 11.01
C LEU A 13 10.71 -8.80 10.17
N THR A 14 9.52 -9.36 9.97
CA THR A 14 9.30 -10.38 8.94
C THR A 14 9.43 -9.73 7.56
N GLN A 15 9.58 -10.55 6.53
CA GLN A 15 9.64 -10.07 5.15
C GLN A 15 8.41 -9.22 4.79
N GLU A 16 7.24 -9.68 5.19
CA GLU A 16 5.97 -9.02 4.96
C GLU A 16 5.87 -7.68 5.71
N GLU A 17 6.41 -7.60 6.93
CA GLU A 17 6.51 -6.35 7.67
C GLU A 17 7.53 -5.39 7.05
N MET A 18 8.61 -5.91 6.47
CA MET A 18 9.58 -5.09 5.72
C MET A 18 8.97 -4.51 4.44
N GLU A 19 8.20 -5.31 3.70
CA GLU A 19 7.43 -4.83 2.54
C GLU A 19 6.49 -3.68 2.95
N GLU A 20 5.79 -3.83 4.08
CA GLU A 20 4.91 -2.79 4.62
C GLU A 20 5.66 -1.49 4.94
N VAL A 21 6.84 -1.59 5.60
CA VAL A 21 7.70 -0.43 5.85
C VAL A 21 8.08 0.29 4.56
N VAL A 22 8.46 -0.46 3.52
CA VAL A 22 8.81 0.11 2.21
C VAL A 22 7.61 0.82 1.59
N LEU A 23 6.43 0.20 1.58
CA LEU A 23 5.22 0.82 1.06
C LEU A 23 4.86 2.10 1.81
N LYS A 24 4.91 2.09 3.15
CA LYS A 24 4.64 3.27 3.99
C LYS A 24 5.62 4.41 3.73
N ARG A 25 6.91 4.11 3.50
CA ARG A 25 7.89 5.11 3.03
C ARG A 25 7.54 5.68 1.67
N CYS A 26 7.07 4.84 0.75
CA CYS A 26 6.62 5.30 -0.57
C CYS A 26 5.42 6.25 -0.47
N TRP A 27 4.45 5.95 0.40
CA TRP A 27 3.34 6.84 0.70
C TRP A 27 3.85 8.19 1.21
N LEU A 28 4.69 8.19 2.24
CA LEU A 28 5.28 9.40 2.81
C LEU A 28 6.05 10.22 1.77
N ALA A 29 6.95 9.58 1.02
CA ALA A 29 7.76 10.23 -0.01
C ALA A 29 6.89 10.89 -1.09
N ARG A 30 5.86 10.18 -1.56
CA ARG A 30 4.93 10.68 -2.59
C ARG A 30 4.13 11.88 -2.09
N TYR A 31 3.47 11.77 -0.93
CA TYR A 31 2.59 12.85 -0.45
C TYR A 31 3.34 14.09 0.01
N TRP A 32 4.51 13.93 0.63
CA TRP A 32 5.37 15.08 0.90
C TRP A 32 5.89 15.72 -0.39
N GLY A 33 6.20 14.93 -1.42
CA GLY A 33 6.58 15.46 -2.74
C GLY A 33 5.47 16.25 -3.41
N LEU A 34 4.23 15.74 -3.38
CA LEU A 34 3.05 16.46 -3.84
C LEU A 34 2.80 17.73 -3.01
N ALA A 35 3.01 17.66 -1.70
CA ALA A 35 2.89 18.82 -0.81
C ALA A 35 3.87 19.94 -1.21
N VAL A 36 5.13 19.61 -1.53
CA VAL A 36 6.11 20.56 -2.05
C VAL A 36 5.62 21.19 -3.36
N GLN A 37 5.15 20.38 -4.30
CA GLN A 37 4.68 20.87 -5.62
C GLN A 37 3.52 21.85 -5.52
N HIS A 38 2.63 21.66 -4.53
CA HIS A 38 1.43 22.46 -4.34
C HIS A 38 1.56 23.51 -3.22
N GLY A 39 2.73 23.66 -2.59
CA GLY A 39 2.97 24.63 -1.53
C GLY A 39 2.22 24.33 -0.22
N ILE A 40 1.90 23.06 0.04
CA ILE A 40 1.22 22.60 1.26
C ILE A 40 2.25 22.40 2.36
N CYS A 41 2.02 22.96 3.57
CA CYS A 41 2.96 22.87 4.70
C CYS A 41 4.40 23.26 4.30
N ALA A 42 4.56 24.39 3.60
CA ALA A 42 5.79 24.77 2.92
C ALA A 42 7.03 24.91 3.85
N ASP A 43 6.80 25.10 5.14
CA ASP A 43 7.81 25.17 6.19
C ASP A 43 8.49 23.82 6.48
N VAL A 44 7.76 22.70 6.28
CA VAL A 44 8.25 21.35 6.59
C VAL A 44 8.31 20.41 5.38
N ALA A 45 7.52 20.67 4.33
CA ALA A 45 7.33 19.73 3.24
C ALA A 45 8.63 19.37 2.51
N VAL A 46 9.54 20.34 2.30
CA VAL A 46 10.82 20.11 1.62
C VAL A 46 11.69 19.13 2.40
N SER A 47 11.93 19.40 3.69
CA SER A 47 12.80 18.54 4.51
C SER A 47 12.19 17.15 4.72
N LYS A 48 10.86 17.05 4.84
CA LYS A 48 10.16 15.77 4.93
C LYS A 48 10.25 14.98 3.63
N HIS A 49 10.04 15.63 2.49
CA HIS A 49 10.17 14.99 1.18
C HIS A 49 11.59 14.47 0.97
N GLU A 50 12.62 15.28 1.22
CA GLU A 50 14.03 14.87 1.11
C GLU A 50 14.32 13.64 1.97
N HIS A 51 13.88 13.64 3.23
CA HIS A 51 14.09 12.50 4.14
C HIS A 51 13.44 11.22 3.64
N TRP A 52 12.14 11.25 3.29
CA TRP A 52 11.41 10.04 2.90
C TRP A 52 11.79 9.56 1.49
N SER A 53 12.08 10.47 0.56
CA SER A 53 12.53 10.10 -0.79
C SER A 53 13.94 9.50 -0.80
N ALA A 54 14.80 9.84 0.15
CA ALA A 54 16.09 9.15 0.32
C ALA A 54 15.90 7.67 0.68
N LEU A 55 14.82 7.32 1.38
CA LEU A 55 14.48 5.95 1.79
C LEU A 55 13.60 5.20 0.78
N ALA A 56 12.89 5.94 -0.08
CA ALA A 56 12.01 5.43 -1.12
C ALA A 56 12.16 6.26 -2.41
N PRO A 57 13.20 5.99 -3.22
CA PRO A 57 13.52 6.81 -4.39
C PRO A 57 12.56 6.63 -5.57
N LEU A 58 11.83 5.52 -5.64
CA LEU A 58 10.88 5.18 -6.70
C LEU A 58 9.51 4.83 -6.11
N PRO A 59 8.84 5.78 -5.42
CA PRO A 59 7.67 5.46 -4.61
C PRO A 59 6.50 4.96 -5.45
N PHE A 60 6.30 5.52 -6.65
CA PHE A 60 5.21 5.13 -7.51
C PHE A 60 5.41 3.71 -8.05
N GLU A 61 6.57 3.43 -8.63
CA GLU A 61 6.91 2.15 -9.26
C GLU A 61 6.85 1.00 -8.25
N VAL A 62 7.33 1.22 -7.03
CA VAL A 62 7.31 0.22 -5.96
C VAL A 62 5.88 -0.14 -5.57
N VAL A 63 5.01 0.85 -5.34
CA VAL A 63 3.62 0.60 -4.93
C VAL A 63 2.82 -0.05 -6.06
N ILE A 64 3.00 0.41 -7.31
CA ILE A 64 2.35 -0.22 -8.48
C ILE A 64 2.80 -1.68 -8.63
N SER A 65 4.10 -1.95 -8.48
CA SER A 65 4.65 -3.31 -8.57
C SER A 65 4.09 -4.22 -7.46
N ALA A 66 3.96 -3.71 -6.24
CA ALA A 66 3.37 -4.46 -5.13
C ALA A 66 1.89 -4.80 -5.38
N GLY A 67 1.09 -3.84 -5.88
CA GLY A 67 -0.30 -4.08 -6.25
C GLY A 67 -0.44 -5.08 -7.41
N GLN A 68 0.42 -4.98 -8.43
CA GLN A 68 0.43 -5.91 -9.55
C GLN A 68 0.83 -7.34 -9.11
N LYS A 69 1.84 -7.47 -8.25
CA LYS A 69 2.21 -8.76 -7.64
C LYS A 69 1.04 -9.36 -6.86
N ALA A 70 0.36 -8.55 -6.03
CA ALA A 70 -0.79 -9.00 -5.25
C ALA A 70 -1.93 -9.52 -6.14
N LYS A 71 -2.13 -8.92 -7.32
CA LYS A 71 -3.07 -9.40 -8.34
C LYS A 71 -2.62 -10.72 -8.97
N GLU A 72 -1.37 -10.82 -9.42
CA GLU A 72 -0.86 -12.03 -10.11
C GLU A 72 -0.82 -13.27 -9.20
N GLU A 73 -0.56 -13.09 -7.91
CA GLU A 73 -0.55 -14.18 -6.93
C GLU A 73 -1.94 -14.82 -6.70
N LEU A 74 -3.02 -14.08 -6.96
CA LEU A 74 -4.38 -14.60 -6.90
C LEU A 74 -4.66 -15.48 -8.13
N ASP A 75 -4.29 -15.02 -9.32
CA ASP A 75 -4.52 -15.73 -10.59
C ASP A 75 -3.75 -17.06 -10.68
N ARG A 76 -2.59 -17.15 -10.02
CA ARG A 76 -1.70 -18.32 -10.06
C ARG A 76 -2.05 -19.45 -9.10
N GLY A 77 -3.11 -19.33 -8.30
CA GLY A 77 -3.62 -20.42 -7.46
C GLY A 77 -2.53 -21.12 -6.63
N GLY A 78 -1.94 -20.42 -5.66
CA GLY A 78 -1.19 -21.05 -4.56
C GLY A 78 0.03 -21.92 -4.94
N GLY A 79 0.71 -21.64 -6.05
CA GLY A 79 1.95 -22.34 -6.41
C GLY A 79 3.15 -21.87 -5.58
N ASP A 80 3.50 -22.63 -4.54
CA ASP A 80 4.55 -22.36 -3.54
C ASP A 80 6.01 -22.31 -4.06
N SER A 81 6.25 -22.37 -5.37
CA SER A 81 7.60 -22.63 -5.91
C SER A 81 8.44 -21.40 -6.26
N ASP A 82 7.86 -20.19 -6.35
CA ASP A 82 8.60 -18.97 -6.74
C ASP A 82 8.64 -17.88 -5.65
N ARG A 83 8.00 -18.17 -4.51
CA ARG A 83 7.82 -17.27 -3.37
C ARG A 83 9.14 -16.84 -2.71
N SER A 84 10.23 -17.57 -2.91
CA SER A 84 11.52 -17.26 -2.27
C SER A 84 12.51 -16.48 -3.14
N LYS A 85 12.31 -16.44 -4.47
CA LYS A 85 13.34 -15.97 -5.41
C LYS A 85 13.11 -14.52 -5.84
N VAL A 86 11.85 -14.13 -6.05
CA VAL A 86 11.46 -12.76 -6.44
C VAL A 86 11.27 -11.86 -5.21
N VAL A 87 10.94 -12.44 -4.06
CA VAL A 87 10.71 -11.74 -2.79
C VAL A 87 11.99 -11.12 -2.20
N ARG A 88 13.17 -11.66 -2.53
CA ARG A 88 14.46 -11.07 -2.12
C ARG A 88 14.74 -9.73 -2.80
N ASP A 89 14.34 -9.55 -4.05
CA ASP A 89 14.66 -8.34 -4.83
C ASP A 89 13.94 -7.06 -4.34
N LEU A 90 12.81 -7.18 -3.62
CA LEU A 90 12.09 -6.03 -3.05
C LEU A 90 12.53 -5.70 -1.60
N SER A 91 12.89 -6.70 -0.79
CA SER A 91 13.42 -6.47 0.58
C SER A 91 14.82 -5.87 0.59
N ASP A 92 15.62 -6.19 -0.41
CA ASP A 92 17.04 -5.81 -0.45
C ASP A 92 17.25 -4.31 -0.75
N LEU A 93 16.17 -3.56 -1.01
CA LEU A 93 16.29 -2.18 -1.50
C LEU A 93 16.33 -1.09 -0.44
N THR A 94 15.76 -1.24 0.76
CA THR A 94 15.93 -0.23 1.83
C THR A 94 15.31 -0.59 3.20
N GLY A 95 14.70 -1.77 3.36
CA GLY A 95 14.07 -2.17 4.61
C GLY A 95 15.11 -2.48 5.68
N GLU A 96 15.54 -1.50 6.47
CA GLU A 96 16.23 -1.78 7.73
C GLU A 96 15.32 -2.69 8.56
N GLY A 97 15.69 -3.97 8.68
CA GLY A 97 14.84 -5.05 9.21
C GLY A 97 14.59 -4.99 10.73
N ASN A 98 14.63 -3.79 11.32
CA ASN A 98 14.43 -3.56 12.74
C ASN A 98 13.06 -2.91 13.01
N ILE A 99 12.56 -3.11 14.23
CA ILE A 99 11.31 -2.51 14.71
C ILE A 99 11.34 -0.96 14.69
N GLU A 100 12.52 -0.35 14.79
CA GLU A 100 12.69 1.10 14.77
C GLU A 100 12.27 1.71 13.43
N SER A 101 12.55 1.00 12.32
CA SER A 101 12.09 1.41 11.00
C SER A 101 10.58 1.42 10.88
N MET A 102 9.89 0.42 11.44
CA MET A 102 8.43 0.39 11.50
C MET A 102 7.90 1.56 12.35
N LEU A 103 8.46 1.79 13.54
CA LEU A 103 8.04 2.90 14.40
C LEU A 103 8.27 4.27 13.74
N SER A 104 9.37 4.43 13.01
CA SER A 104 9.69 5.66 12.27
C SER A 104 8.63 5.95 11.19
N VAL A 105 8.26 4.95 10.38
CA VAL A 105 7.22 5.15 9.35
C VAL A 105 5.84 5.40 9.96
N GLU A 106 5.50 4.74 11.06
CA GLU A 106 4.26 4.97 11.82
C GLU A 106 4.19 6.40 12.37
N MET A 107 5.30 6.91 12.90
CA MET A 107 5.40 8.29 13.34
C MET A 107 5.25 9.27 12.17
N GLY A 108 5.91 8.99 11.04
CA GLY A 108 5.79 9.79 9.82
C GLY A 108 4.37 9.86 9.29
N LEU A 109 3.67 8.72 9.22
CA LEU A 109 2.27 8.66 8.76
C LEU A 109 1.33 9.42 9.72
N ARG A 110 1.54 9.28 11.03
CA ARG A 110 0.76 10.02 12.04
C ARG A 110 0.97 11.53 11.90
N GLU A 111 2.19 11.98 11.63
CA GLU A 111 2.50 13.39 11.37
C GLU A 111 1.82 13.88 10.08
N LEU A 112 1.95 13.13 8.98
CA LEU A 112 1.29 13.42 7.70
C LEU A 112 -0.22 13.60 7.87
N ALA A 113 -0.86 12.68 8.61
CA ALA A 113 -2.29 12.72 8.92
C ALA A 113 -2.66 13.87 9.86
N SER A 114 -1.85 14.13 10.90
CA SER A 114 -2.07 15.24 11.83
C SER A 114 -2.06 16.60 11.13
N LEU A 115 -1.20 16.76 10.12
CA LEU A 115 -1.11 17.96 9.29
C LEU A 115 -2.10 17.98 8.13
N LYS A 116 -2.90 16.90 7.95
CA LYS A 116 -3.89 16.75 6.87
C LYS A 116 -3.30 16.97 5.47
N VAL A 117 -2.06 16.53 5.27
CA VAL A 117 -1.35 16.73 4.01
C VAL A 117 -2.06 16.02 2.87
N GLU A 118 -2.53 14.79 3.11
CA GLU A 118 -3.25 14.00 2.11
C GLU A 118 -4.54 14.69 1.67
N ASP A 119 -5.37 15.15 2.62
CA ASP A 119 -6.60 15.89 2.33
C ASP A 119 -6.33 17.15 1.50
N ALA A 120 -5.29 17.90 1.87
CA ALA A 120 -4.89 19.11 1.16
C ALA A 120 -4.37 18.81 -0.27
N VAL A 121 -3.62 17.71 -0.44
CA VAL A 121 -3.16 17.24 -1.75
C VAL A 121 -4.33 16.85 -2.63
N VAL A 122 -5.29 16.07 -2.12
CA VAL A 122 -6.50 15.67 -2.87
C VAL A 122 -7.28 16.91 -3.33
N LEU A 123 -7.42 17.93 -2.47
CA LEU A 123 -8.06 19.19 -2.84
C LEU A 123 -7.27 19.97 -3.90
N ALA A 124 -5.94 20.03 -3.79
CA ALA A 124 -5.08 20.73 -4.74
C ALA A 124 -5.11 20.08 -6.13
N LEU A 125 -5.06 18.75 -6.17
CA LEU A 125 -5.18 17.96 -7.40
C LEU A 125 -6.55 18.20 -8.07
N ALA A 126 -7.65 18.20 -7.31
CA ALA A 126 -8.99 18.48 -7.82
C ALA A 126 -9.15 19.93 -8.33
N GLN A 127 -8.48 20.90 -7.71
CA GLN A 127 -8.53 22.30 -8.14
C GLN A 127 -7.90 22.50 -9.52
N HIS A 128 -6.89 21.72 -9.90
CA HIS A 128 -6.26 21.80 -11.23
C HIS A 128 -7.19 21.36 -12.37
N ARG A 129 -8.32 20.70 -12.09
CA ARG A 129 -9.40 20.47 -13.09
C ARG A 129 -10.12 21.75 -13.49
N ARG A 130 -10.29 22.70 -12.56
CA ARG A 130 -11.12 23.92 -12.73
C ARG A 130 -10.53 25.01 -13.64
N PRO A 131 -9.22 25.33 -13.65
CA PRO A 131 -8.70 26.39 -14.52
C PRO A 131 -8.75 26.03 -16.02
N ASN A 132 -8.79 24.75 -16.37
CA ASN A 132 -8.97 24.33 -17.77
C ASN A 132 -10.39 24.56 -18.28
N MET A 133 -11.41 24.47 -17.41
CA MET A 133 -12.81 24.72 -17.74
C MET A 133 -13.08 26.20 -18.05
N VAL A 134 -12.38 27.12 -17.36
CA VAL A 134 -12.56 28.58 -17.52
C VAL A 134 -11.92 29.12 -18.81
N ARG A 135 -10.87 28.49 -19.36
CA ARG A 135 -10.28 28.93 -20.65
C ARG A 135 -11.14 28.56 -21.86
N GLN A 136 -11.95 27.51 -21.80
CA GLN A 136 -12.89 27.17 -22.87
C GLN A 136 -14.11 28.10 -22.90
N SER A 137 -14.51 28.70 -21.77
CA SER A 137 -15.71 29.55 -21.71
C SER A 137 -15.54 30.93 -22.36
N PHE A 138 -14.30 31.37 -22.64
CA PHE A 138 -14.02 32.67 -23.26
C PHE A 138 -13.76 32.62 -24.77
N SER A 139 -13.73 31.43 -25.38
CA SER A 139 -13.42 31.28 -26.80
C SER A 139 -14.40 30.35 -27.53
N ASP A 140 -15.70 30.55 -27.37
CA ASP A 140 -16.65 30.02 -28.35
C ASP A 140 -17.82 30.96 -28.63
N SER A 141 -17.74 31.62 -29.79
CA SER A 141 -18.86 32.22 -30.48
C SER A 141 -19.20 31.37 -31.71
N ARG A 142 -20.12 30.39 -31.57
CA ARG A 142 -21.06 29.76 -32.56
C ARG A 142 -21.23 28.23 -32.35
N PRO A 143 -22.24 27.57 -32.94
CA PRO A 143 -23.69 27.81 -33.00
C PRO A 143 -24.49 26.69 -32.26
N PRO A 144 -25.80 26.82 -32.01
CA PRO A 144 -26.56 25.85 -31.20
C PRO A 144 -27.05 24.67 -32.06
N GLY A 145 -26.44 23.49 -31.92
CA GLY A 145 -26.86 22.33 -32.71
C GLY A 145 -26.26 20.97 -32.41
N ASP A 146 -25.46 20.78 -31.36
CA ASP A 146 -24.83 19.47 -31.08
C ASP A 146 -25.20 18.90 -29.69
N PRO A 147 -25.28 17.55 -29.58
CA PRO A 147 -25.95 16.88 -28.47
C PRO A 147 -25.16 17.03 -27.18
N LYS A 148 -25.89 17.42 -26.12
CA LYS A 148 -25.58 17.34 -24.68
C LYS A 148 -24.11 17.07 -24.34
N PHE A 149 -23.43 18.15 -23.95
CA PHE A 149 -22.27 18.20 -23.04
C PHE A 149 -22.10 16.91 -22.19
N THR A 150 -21.49 15.86 -22.76
CA THR A 150 -20.78 14.83 -22.02
C THR A 150 -19.38 15.35 -21.82
N GLU A 151 -19.28 16.40 -21.01
CA GLU A 151 -18.02 16.86 -20.42
C GLU A 151 -17.67 15.82 -19.36
N ALA A 152 -17.20 14.66 -19.82
CA ALA A 152 -16.44 13.78 -18.97
C ALA A 152 -15.25 14.59 -18.49
N THR A 153 -15.32 15.06 -17.25
CA THR A 153 -14.25 15.76 -16.54
C THR A 153 -12.98 14.90 -16.60
N GLU A 154 -12.17 15.09 -17.65
CA GLU A 154 -10.94 14.32 -17.84
C GLU A 154 -10.02 14.58 -16.65
N LEU A 155 -9.55 13.51 -16.02
CA LEU A 155 -8.63 13.60 -14.90
C LEU A 155 -7.31 14.20 -15.38
N SER A 156 -6.71 15.07 -14.57
CA SER A 156 -5.32 15.45 -14.82
C SER A 156 -4.41 14.23 -14.68
N LYS A 157 -3.24 14.26 -15.33
CA LYS A 157 -2.25 13.18 -15.21
C LYS A 157 -1.90 12.88 -13.75
N ALA A 158 -1.71 13.92 -12.94
CA ALA A 158 -1.36 13.77 -11.53
C ALA A 158 -2.48 13.09 -10.72
N GLU A 159 -3.75 13.38 -11.05
CA GLU A 159 -4.90 12.73 -10.43
C GLU A 159 -5.04 11.27 -10.86
N ALA A 160 -4.86 11.00 -12.15
CA ALA A 160 -4.87 9.63 -12.64
C ALA A 160 -3.76 8.80 -11.99
N GLU A 161 -2.54 9.33 -11.85
CA GLU A 161 -1.46 8.67 -11.13
C GLU A 161 -1.80 8.45 -9.65
N ASP A 162 -2.44 9.42 -8.99
CA ASP A 162 -2.85 9.28 -7.59
C ASP A 162 -3.91 8.18 -7.39
N VAL A 163 -4.86 8.05 -8.33
CA VAL A 163 -5.82 6.95 -8.34
C VAL A 163 -5.10 5.61 -8.47
N HIS A 164 -4.26 5.42 -9.50
CA HIS A 164 -3.54 4.16 -9.68
C HIS A 164 -2.68 3.79 -8.47
N PHE A 165 -2.02 4.79 -7.87
CA PHE A 165 -1.20 4.59 -6.67
C PHE A 165 -2.04 4.03 -5.50
N LYS A 166 -3.23 4.61 -5.27
CA LYS A 166 -4.15 4.16 -4.22
C LYS A 166 -4.80 2.82 -4.54
N GLU A 167 -5.17 2.57 -5.79
CA GLU A 167 -5.70 1.26 -6.22
C GLU A 167 -4.69 0.14 -5.97
N ALA A 168 -3.43 0.37 -6.30
CA ALA A 168 -2.36 -0.59 -6.05
C ALA A 168 -2.14 -0.82 -4.55
N TRP A 169 -2.16 0.25 -3.74
CA TRP A 169 -2.13 0.16 -2.28
C TRP A 169 -3.28 -0.69 -1.73
N LEU A 170 -4.51 -0.41 -2.17
CA LEU A 170 -5.72 -1.12 -1.77
C LEU A 170 -5.66 -2.59 -2.15
N THR A 171 -5.23 -2.88 -3.37
CA THR A 171 -5.04 -4.25 -3.87
C THR A 171 -4.05 -5.02 -2.99
N TYR A 172 -2.92 -4.41 -2.63
CA TYR A 172 -1.92 -5.03 -1.76
C TYR A 172 -2.49 -5.36 -0.38
N TYR A 173 -3.10 -4.40 0.31
CA TYR A 173 -3.58 -4.61 1.68
C TYR A 173 -4.76 -5.58 1.75
N TRP A 174 -5.70 -5.52 0.81
CA TRP A 174 -6.80 -6.49 0.78
C TRP A 174 -6.32 -7.90 0.43
N ARG A 175 -5.29 -8.03 -0.41
CA ARG A 175 -4.63 -9.32 -0.65
C ARG A 175 -4.00 -9.87 0.62
N ARG A 176 -3.23 -9.05 1.34
CA ARG A 176 -2.65 -9.43 2.63
C ARG A 176 -3.73 -9.81 3.63
N ALA A 177 -4.80 -9.04 3.74
CA ALA A 177 -5.91 -9.32 4.63
C ALA A 177 -6.51 -10.71 4.34
N LEU A 178 -6.75 -11.02 3.06
CA LEU A 178 -7.23 -12.32 2.61
C LEU A 178 -6.28 -13.48 2.96
N VAL A 179 -4.96 -13.29 2.81
CA VAL A 179 -3.96 -14.34 3.13
C VAL A 179 -3.94 -14.69 4.63
N HIS A 180 -4.09 -13.69 5.50
CA HIS A 180 -3.98 -13.87 6.96
C HIS A 180 -5.32 -14.01 7.67
N GLY A 181 -6.43 -14.14 6.92
CA GLY A 181 -7.76 -14.28 7.51
C GLY A 181 -8.22 -13.03 8.31
N VAL A 182 -7.81 -11.85 7.86
CA VAL A 182 -8.26 -10.57 8.42
C VAL A 182 -9.47 -10.10 7.62
N GLU A 183 -10.58 -9.79 8.32
CA GLU A 183 -11.84 -9.40 7.69
C GLU A 183 -12.28 -10.38 6.57
N GLU A 184 -12.25 -11.69 6.86
CA GLU A 184 -12.52 -12.78 5.90
C GLU A 184 -13.85 -12.65 5.16
N ASP A 185 -14.84 -12.03 5.80
CA ASP A 185 -16.18 -11.83 5.24
C ASP A 185 -16.22 -10.79 4.11
N ILE A 186 -15.22 -9.92 3.99
CA ILE A 186 -15.17 -8.86 2.98
C ILE A 186 -13.86 -8.79 2.19
N ALA A 187 -12.77 -9.39 2.67
CA ALA A 187 -11.44 -9.21 2.09
C ALA A 187 -11.36 -9.69 0.64
N GLU A 188 -11.98 -10.83 0.32
CA GLU A 188 -12.03 -11.37 -1.04
C GLU A 188 -12.82 -10.45 -1.98
N ASP A 189 -14.02 -10.04 -1.59
CA ASP A 189 -14.86 -9.13 -2.38
C ASP A 189 -14.16 -7.80 -2.66
N ARG A 190 -13.46 -7.25 -1.66
CA ARG A 190 -12.69 -6.01 -1.80
C ARG A 190 -11.50 -6.20 -2.73
N LEU A 191 -10.76 -7.29 -2.59
CA LEU A 191 -9.65 -7.60 -3.48
C LEU A 191 -10.12 -7.73 -4.94
N GLN A 192 -11.18 -8.48 -5.20
CA GLN A 192 -11.75 -8.66 -6.54
C GLN A 192 -12.21 -7.33 -7.14
N PHE A 193 -12.82 -6.46 -6.32
CA PHE A 193 -13.25 -5.14 -6.74
C PHE A 193 -12.08 -4.27 -7.25
N TRP A 194 -10.97 -4.20 -6.51
CA TRP A 194 -9.81 -3.41 -6.93
C TRP A 194 -9.05 -4.03 -8.11
N ILE A 195 -8.95 -5.36 -8.16
CA ILE A 195 -8.36 -6.07 -9.32
C ILE A 195 -9.16 -5.79 -10.59
N GLY A 196 -10.50 -5.79 -10.52
CA GLY A 196 -11.38 -5.54 -11.67
C GLY A 196 -11.18 -4.15 -12.32
N ARG A 197 -10.63 -3.18 -11.58
CA ARG A 197 -10.35 -1.82 -12.06
C ARG A 197 -8.91 -1.63 -12.52
N SER A 198 -8.00 -2.44 -12.00
CA SER A 198 -6.57 -2.35 -12.33
C SER A 198 -6.33 -2.47 -13.86
N GLY A 199 -5.73 -1.43 -14.44
CA GLY A 199 -5.38 -1.36 -15.87
C GLY A 199 -6.40 -0.65 -16.77
N GLN A 200 -7.48 -0.13 -16.19
CA GLN A 200 -8.42 0.75 -16.91
C GLN A 200 -8.00 2.23 -16.77
N SER A 201 -8.40 3.08 -17.72
CA SER A 201 -8.21 4.52 -17.58
C SER A 201 -9.07 5.07 -16.44
N PRO A 202 -8.49 5.70 -15.41
CA PRO A 202 -9.28 6.18 -14.28
C PRO A 202 -10.29 7.25 -14.65
N THR A 203 -11.43 7.21 -13.98
CA THR A 203 -12.57 8.12 -14.14
C THR A 203 -12.73 9.01 -12.91
N SER A 204 -13.55 10.06 -13.05
CA SER A 204 -13.91 10.92 -11.91
C SER A 204 -14.55 10.17 -10.73
N HIS A 205 -15.20 9.03 -10.98
CA HIS A 205 -15.77 8.18 -9.92
C HIS A 205 -14.68 7.41 -9.17
N ASP A 206 -13.64 6.94 -9.87
CA ASP A 206 -12.53 6.20 -9.26
C ASP A 206 -11.80 7.04 -8.20
N VAL A 207 -11.69 8.35 -8.42
CA VAL A 207 -11.13 9.30 -7.43
C VAL A 207 -11.88 9.24 -6.10
N VAL A 208 -13.22 9.18 -6.13
CA VAL A 208 -14.02 9.10 -4.90
C VAL A 208 -13.93 7.70 -4.27
N ASP A 209 -13.89 6.67 -5.10
CA ASP A 209 -13.83 5.29 -4.63
C ASP A 209 -12.50 4.99 -3.93
N VAL A 210 -11.36 5.45 -4.48
CA VAL A 210 -10.06 5.23 -3.81
C VAL A 210 -9.98 5.93 -2.46
N GLU A 211 -10.52 7.15 -2.32
CA GLU A 211 -10.61 7.82 -1.00
C GLU A 211 -11.46 7.02 -0.02
N ARG A 212 -12.58 6.46 -0.50
CA ARG A 212 -13.45 5.61 0.31
C ARG A 212 -12.74 4.33 0.72
N GLY A 213 -12.03 3.69 -0.19
CA GLY A 213 -11.27 2.46 0.05
C GLY A 213 -10.16 2.67 1.08
N VAL A 214 -9.37 3.74 0.95
CA VAL A 214 -8.32 4.08 1.92
C VAL A 214 -8.94 4.39 3.28
N SER A 215 -10.07 5.11 3.31
CA SER A 215 -10.80 5.38 4.55
C SER A 215 -11.36 4.10 5.20
N GLU A 216 -11.81 3.13 4.40
CA GLU A 216 -12.30 1.83 4.87
C GLU A 216 -11.17 1.03 5.53
N LEU A 217 -10.00 0.90 4.88
CA LEU A 217 -8.82 0.25 5.46
C LEU A 217 -8.47 0.82 6.85
N ARG A 218 -8.48 2.16 6.97
CA ARG A 218 -8.19 2.86 8.23
C ARG A 218 -9.27 2.61 9.29
N LYS A 219 -10.55 2.67 8.91
CA LYS A 219 -11.67 2.45 9.84
C LYS A 219 -11.69 1.04 10.40
N LEU A 220 -11.36 0.06 9.58
CA LEU A 220 -11.25 -1.35 9.98
C LEU A 220 -9.91 -1.65 10.66
N SER A 221 -8.98 -0.70 10.69
CA SER A 221 -7.64 -0.89 11.26
C SER A 221 -6.90 -2.10 10.66
N ILE A 222 -7.06 -2.32 9.34
CA ILE A 222 -6.51 -3.50 8.64
C ILE A 222 -5.02 -3.67 8.89
N GLU A 223 -4.25 -2.57 8.82
CA GLU A 223 -2.80 -2.59 9.06
C GLU A 223 -2.45 -3.09 10.48
N GLN A 224 -3.20 -2.64 11.49
CA GLN A 224 -3.02 -3.11 12.87
C GLN A 224 -3.39 -4.59 13.00
N GLN A 225 -4.49 -5.02 12.39
CA GLN A 225 -4.91 -6.43 12.43
C GLN A 225 -3.88 -7.35 11.75
N LEU A 226 -3.30 -6.91 10.62
CA LEU A 226 -2.22 -7.62 9.92
C LEU A 226 -0.96 -7.71 10.77
N TRP A 227 -0.58 -6.63 11.45
CA TRP A 227 0.53 -6.64 12.41
C TRP A 227 0.29 -7.66 13.53
N GLU A 228 -0.89 -7.64 14.15
CA GLU A 228 -1.26 -8.56 15.22
C GLU A 228 -1.32 -10.02 14.75
N ALA A 229 -1.81 -10.27 13.53
CA ALA A 229 -1.76 -11.59 12.91
C ALA A 229 -0.32 -12.09 12.72
N SER A 230 0.55 -11.26 12.15
CA SER A 230 1.96 -11.60 11.93
C SER A 230 2.69 -11.91 13.24
N ARG A 231 2.46 -11.12 14.31
CA ARG A 231 3.08 -11.35 15.62
C ARG A 231 2.57 -12.61 16.34
N ARG A 232 1.30 -12.96 16.17
CA ARG A 232 0.75 -14.22 16.70
C ARG A 232 1.41 -15.45 16.06
N GLU A 233 1.64 -15.42 14.75
CA GLU A 233 2.29 -16.53 14.02
C GLU A 233 3.72 -16.80 14.55
N ILE A 234 4.48 -15.75 14.89
CA ILE A 234 5.82 -15.87 15.46
C ILE A 234 5.79 -16.52 16.85
N ASP A 235 4.86 -16.11 17.70
CA ASP A 235 4.71 -16.66 19.05
C ASP A 235 4.35 -18.16 18.98
N HIS A 236 3.43 -18.56 18.11
CA HIS A 236 3.07 -19.98 17.89
C HIS A 236 4.19 -20.82 17.29
N SER A 237 4.94 -20.27 16.32
CA SER A 237 6.09 -20.95 15.70
C SER A 237 7.24 -21.17 16.69
N SER A 238 7.40 -20.27 17.67
CA SER A 238 8.41 -20.38 18.72
C SER A 238 8.07 -21.41 19.81
N LEU A 239 6.81 -21.82 19.91
CA LEU A 239 6.28 -22.75 20.90
C LEU A 239 6.26 -24.22 20.44
N ALA A 240 6.40 -24.50 19.14
CA ALA A 240 6.44 -25.87 18.62
C ALA A 240 7.77 -26.57 19.03
N PRO A 241 7.74 -27.61 19.89
CA PRO A 241 8.91 -28.43 20.15
C PRO A 241 9.10 -29.36 18.94
N GLY A 242 10.32 -29.39 18.39
CA GLY A 242 10.67 -30.22 17.23
C GLY A 242 10.19 -31.67 17.38
N ALA A 243 9.17 -32.03 16.62
CA ALA A 243 8.82 -33.41 16.36
C ALA A 243 9.74 -33.90 15.25
N ASN A 244 10.92 -34.42 15.59
CA ASN A 244 11.69 -35.24 14.67
C ASN A 244 12.18 -36.53 15.35
N HIS A 245 11.55 -37.62 14.89
CA HIS A 245 12.01 -38.99 14.76
C HIS A 245 12.49 -39.73 16.03
N LYS A 246 11.55 -40.44 16.65
CA LYS A 246 11.89 -41.71 17.32
C LYS A 246 12.22 -42.73 16.22
N HIS A 247 13.49 -43.08 16.09
CA HIS A 247 13.93 -44.33 15.49
C HIS A 247 13.20 -45.47 16.20
N THR A 248 12.40 -46.23 15.45
CA THR A 248 11.84 -47.50 15.90
C THR A 248 12.94 -48.55 15.85
N ASP A 249 13.39 -48.98 17.03
CA ASP A 249 14.03 -50.28 17.18
C ASP A 249 12.99 -51.36 16.86
N SER A 250 13.36 -52.28 15.97
CA SER A 250 12.82 -53.62 15.93
C SER A 250 13.95 -54.57 15.56
N GLU A 251 14.63 -55.05 16.60
CA GLU A 251 15.15 -56.40 16.60
C GLU A 251 13.99 -57.37 16.38
N LEU A 252 14.15 -58.32 15.46
CA LEU A 252 13.53 -59.64 15.58
C LEU A 252 14.42 -60.65 14.88
N SER A 253 15.05 -61.48 15.71
CA SER A 253 15.70 -62.72 15.35
C SER A 253 14.76 -63.65 14.59
N SER A 254 15.27 -64.28 13.54
CA SER A 254 15.13 -65.72 13.23
C SER A 254 16.13 -66.08 12.13
#